data_AF-A0A1N7TZW8-F1
#
_entry.id   AF-A0A1N7TZW8-F1
#
_cell.length_a   1.000
_cell.length_b   1.000
_cell.length_c   1.000
_cell.angle_alpha   90.00
_cell.angle_beta   90.00
_cell.angle_gamma   90.00
#
_symmetry.space_group_name_H-M   'P 1'
#
loop_
_entity.id
_entity.type
_entity.pdbx_description
1 polymer ?
#
loop_
_entity_poly.entity_id
_entity_poly.type
_entity_poly.pdbx_seq_one_letter_code
_entity_poly.pdbx_strand_id
1 'polypeptide(L)'
;MSNVVADHLVLLDHLRSILVAVGEAEQVPEESHSLFLERFDELRALLPIDPIESQYLGQDLMSQVILRYPQIAHLVPRDLLWFFGGDCLHFMPDEELDLYQALEERRFEAEQNDEPFDWNQEKQLLAMPDDQSKH
;
A
#
# COMPACT_ATOMS: atom_id res chain seq x y z
N MET A 1 -17.67 -4.09 -9.14
CA MET A 1 -17.01 -3.54 -7.93
C MET A 1 -15.53 -3.74 -8.14
N SER A 2 -14.78 -2.64 -8.18
CA SER A 2 -13.40 -2.59 -8.69
C SER A 2 -12.50 -3.59 -7.95
N ASN A 3 -11.85 -4.50 -8.69
CA ASN A 3 -10.92 -5.51 -8.15
C ASN A 3 -9.90 -4.89 -7.18
N VAL A 4 -9.47 -3.67 -7.52
CA VAL A 4 -8.57 -2.80 -6.73
C VAL A 4 -8.98 -2.72 -5.26
N VAL A 5 -10.22 -2.36 -4.91
CA VAL A 5 -10.59 -2.18 -3.50
C VAL A 5 -10.50 -3.51 -2.74
N ALA A 6 -10.88 -4.62 -3.37
CA ALA A 6 -10.79 -5.93 -2.75
C ALA A 6 -9.33 -6.35 -2.53
N ASP A 7 -8.44 -6.11 -3.50
CA ASP A 7 -7.00 -6.37 -3.37
C ASP A 7 -6.39 -5.54 -2.22
N HIS A 8 -6.74 -4.26 -2.11
CA HIS A 8 -6.22 -3.38 -1.06
C HIS A 8 -6.74 -3.78 0.33
N LEU A 9 -7.97 -4.29 0.44
CA LEU A 9 -8.49 -4.83 1.70
C LEU A 9 -7.69 -6.05 2.18
N VAL A 10 -7.24 -6.91 1.26
CA VAL A 10 -6.37 -8.05 1.60
C VAL A 10 -5.02 -7.55 2.12
N LEU A 11 -4.43 -6.55 1.47
CA LEU A 11 -3.18 -5.94 1.94
C LEU A 11 -3.33 -5.29 3.32
N LEU A 12 -4.44 -4.60 3.57
CA LEU A 12 -4.74 -4.01 4.88
C LEU A 12 -4.93 -5.09 5.96
N ASP A 13 -5.60 -6.20 5.66
CA ASP A 13 -5.76 -7.32 6.60
C ASP A 13 -4.42 -7.97 6.97
N HIS A 14 -3.54 -8.13 5.97
CA HIS A 14 -2.19 -8.61 6.20
C HIS A 14 -1.40 -7.66 7.12
N LEU A 15 -1.40 -6.36 6.81
CA LEU A 15 -0.72 -5.35 7.61
C LEU A 15 -1.25 -5.28 9.04
N ARG A 16 -2.57 -5.37 9.22
CA ARG A 16 -3.21 -5.45 10.54
C ARG A 16 -2.70 -6.63 11.35
N SER A 17 -2.58 -7.80 10.73
CA SER A 17 -2.07 -9.00 11.41
C SER A 17 -0.63 -8.82 11.90
N ILE A 18 0.21 -8.14 11.12
CA ILE A 18 1.57 -7.76 11.53
C ILE A 18 1.52 -6.77 12.71
N LEU A 19 0.68 -5.74 12.63
CA LEU A 19 0.54 -4.73 13.68
C LEU A 19 0.15 -5.34 15.03
N VAL A 20 -0.80 -6.28 15.04
CA VAL A 20 -1.19 -7.01 16.27
C VAL A 20 0.01 -7.73 16.88
N ALA A 21 0.77 -8.48 16.06
CA ALA A 21 1.93 -9.22 16.52
C ALA A 21 3.05 -8.28 17.06
N VAL A 22 3.22 -7.11 16.44
CA VAL A 22 4.18 -6.10 16.90
C VAL A 22 3.76 -5.47 18.21
N GLY A 23 2.47 -5.17 18.39
CA GLY A 23 1.93 -4.65 19.64
C GLY A 23 2.18 -5.57 20.83
N GLU A 24 2.02 -6.88 20.63
CA GLU A 24 2.32 -7.90 21.64
C GLU A 24 3.82 -7.98 21.95
N ALA A 25 4.68 -7.82 20.94
CA ALA A 25 6.13 -7.95 21.09
C ALA A 25 6.80 -6.72 21.73
N GLU A 26 6.32 -5.50 21.45
CA GLU A 26 7.01 -4.25 21.80
C GLU A 26 6.66 -3.66 23.18
N GLN A 27 5.78 -4.32 23.96
CA GLN A 27 5.32 -3.79 25.25
C GLN A 27 4.82 -2.33 25.15
N VAL A 28 4.22 -1.98 24.01
CA VAL A 28 3.61 -0.66 23.79
C VAL A 28 2.48 -0.48 24.80
N PRO A 29 2.24 0.74 25.34
CA PRO A 29 1.07 0.99 26.17
C PRO A 29 -0.20 0.49 25.49
N GLU A 30 -0.84 -0.51 26.11
CA GLU A 30 -1.94 -1.28 25.54
C GLU A 30 -3.07 -0.38 25.02
N GLU A 31 -3.37 0.71 25.72
CA GLU A 31 -4.40 1.68 25.36
C GLU A 31 -4.12 2.42 24.03
N SER A 32 -2.87 2.84 23.81
CA SER A 32 -2.47 3.56 22.59
C SER A 32 -2.43 2.64 21.37
N HIS A 33 -1.98 1.40 21.57
CA HIS A 33 -1.95 0.39 20.50
C HIS A 33 -3.36 -0.09 20.15
N SER A 34 -4.21 -0.34 21.15
CA SER A 34 -5.60 -0.77 20.94
C SER A 34 -6.38 0.27 20.16
N LEU A 35 -6.30 1.55 20.54
CA LEU A 35 -6.97 2.64 19.82
C LEU A 35 -6.49 2.74 18.36
N PHE A 36 -5.20 2.48 18.11
CA PHE A 36 -4.66 2.47 16.75
C PHE A 36 -5.23 1.34 15.91
N LEU A 37 -5.34 0.13 16.47
CA LEU A 37 -5.96 -1.00 15.80
C LEU A 37 -7.46 -0.75 15.53
N GLU A 38 -8.18 -0.12 16.46
CA GLU A 38 -9.59 0.25 16.27
C GLU A 38 -9.75 1.21 15.08
N ARG A 39 -8.91 2.24 15.00
CA ARG A 39 -8.90 3.16 13.84
C ARG A 39 -8.53 2.46 12.54
N PHE A 40 -7.63 1.49 12.59
CA PHE A 40 -7.26 0.70 11.42
C PHE A 40 -8.44 -0.17 10.95
N ASP A 41 -9.21 -0.75 11.87
CA ASP A 41 -10.42 -1.50 11.54
C ASP A 41 -11.53 -0.59 11.00
N GLU A 42 -11.64 0.65 11.50
CA GLU A 42 -12.51 1.69 10.94
C GLU A 42 -12.15 1.99 9.48
N LEU A 43 -10.86 2.21 9.16
CA LEU A 43 -10.39 2.42 7.79
C LEU A 43 -10.83 1.29 6.85
N ARG A 44 -10.67 0.03 7.29
CA ARG A 44 -11.05 -1.15 6.49
C ARG A 44 -12.55 -1.20 6.22
N ALA A 45 -13.37 -0.80 7.18
CA ALA A 45 -14.82 -0.72 7.03
C ALA A 45 -15.24 0.47 6.14
N LEU A 46 -14.53 1.61 6.24
CA LEU A 46 -14.81 2.80 5.44
C LEU A 46 -14.38 2.67 3.98
N LEU A 47 -13.29 1.94 3.69
CA LEU A 47 -12.71 1.84 2.34
C LEU A 47 -13.73 1.54 1.22
N PRO A 48 -14.66 0.56 1.35
CA PRO A 48 -15.67 0.31 0.32
C PRO A 48 -16.88 1.26 0.37
N ILE A 49 -17.05 2.04 1.44
CA ILE A 49 -18.22 2.89 1.68
C ILE A 49 -17.96 4.33 1.24
N ASP A 50 -16.86 4.91 1.73
CA ASP A 50 -16.44 6.28 1.43
C ASP A 50 -14.96 6.31 1.02
N PRO A 51 -14.68 6.28 -0.30
CA PRO A 51 -13.32 6.31 -0.82
C PRO A 51 -12.55 7.58 -0.46
N ILE A 52 -13.24 8.72 -0.28
CA ILE A 52 -12.58 10.00 -0.02
C ILE A 52 -12.13 10.05 1.44
N GLU A 53 -13.04 9.75 2.36
CA GLU A 53 -12.71 9.75 3.79
C GLU A 53 -11.69 8.66 4.14
N SER A 54 -11.85 7.46 3.58
CA SER A 54 -10.87 6.38 3.74
C SER A 54 -9.50 6.74 3.17
N GLN A 55 -9.41 7.55 2.12
CA GLN A 55 -8.12 7.99 1.60
C GLN A 55 -7.38 8.90 2.59
N TYR A 56 -8.06 9.88 3.19
CA TYR A 56 -7.45 10.73 4.21
C TYR A 56 -7.06 9.94 5.47
N LEU A 57 -7.96 9.08 5.96
CA LEU A 57 -7.70 8.25 7.14
C LEU A 57 -6.55 7.26 6.88
N GLY A 58 -6.51 6.67 5.69
CA GLY A 58 -5.47 5.75 5.27
C GLY A 58 -4.10 6.41 5.18
N GLN A 59 -4.01 7.63 4.62
CA GLN A 59 -2.76 8.39 4.59
C GLN A 59 -2.21 8.63 5.99
N ASP A 60 -3.04 9.14 6.90
CA ASP A 60 -2.64 9.40 8.29
C ASP A 60 -2.20 8.12 9.01
N LEU A 61 -2.95 7.02 8.85
CA LEU A 61 -2.62 5.74 9.45
C LEU A 61 -1.33 5.15 8.89
N MET A 62 -1.12 5.16 7.57
CA MET A 62 0.11 4.63 6.96
C MET A 62 1.35 5.41 7.43
N SER A 63 1.29 6.75 7.43
CA SER A 63 2.39 7.58 7.96
C SER A 63 2.65 7.25 9.44
N GLN A 64 1.60 7.08 10.25
CA GLN A 64 1.75 6.67 11.65
C GLN A 64 2.35 5.27 11.81
N VAL A 65 1.99 4.28 10.97
CA VAL A 65 2.58 2.94 11.01
C VAL A 65 4.10 3.02 10.81
N ILE A 66 4.55 3.75 9.79
CA ILE A 66 5.96 3.84 9.43
C ILE A 66 6.75 4.59 10.51
N LEU A 67 6.19 5.67 11.04
CA LEU A 67 6.84 6.49 12.08
C LEU A 67 6.87 5.78 13.44
N ARG A 68 5.81 5.06 13.81
CA ARG A 68 5.70 4.37 15.10
C ARG A 68 6.45 3.05 15.10
N TYR A 69 6.42 2.33 13.98
CA TYR A 69 6.99 0.99 13.85
C TYR A 69 8.00 0.94 12.67
N PRO A 70 9.14 1.65 12.76
CA PRO A 70 10.14 1.69 11.69
C PRO A 70 10.68 0.31 11.29
N GLN A 71 10.67 -0.65 12.22
CA GLN A 71 11.07 -2.03 11.98
C GLN A 71 10.15 -2.79 11.03
N ILE A 72 8.86 -2.44 10.93
CA ILE A 72 7.93 -3.03 9.96
C ILE A 72 7.67 -2.12 8.76
N ALA A 73 8.33 -0.95 8.67
CA ALA A 73 8.15 -0.04 7.54
C ALA A 73 8.44 -0.69 6.18
N HIS A 74 9.38 -1.65 6.14
CA HIS A 74 9.67 -2.43 4.93
C HIS A 74 8.64 -3.52 4.65
N LEU A 75 7.82 -3.91 5.64
CA LEU A 75 6.71 -4.86 5.48
C LEU A 75 5.42 -4.17 5.02
N VAL A 76 5.34 -2.83 5.11
CA VAL A 76 4.21 -2.06 4.58
C VAL A 76 4.18 -2.20 3.05
N PRO A 77 3.09 -2.77 2.49
CA PRO A 77 2.94 -2.92 1.05
C PRO A 77 3.03 -1.58 0.32
N ARG A 78 3.92 -1.49 -0.67
CA ARG A 78 4.09 -0.28 -1.49
C ARG A 78 2.84 0.08 -2.27
N ASP A 79 2.05 -0.91 -2.67
CA ASP A 79 0.76 -0.67 -3.34
C ASP A 79 -0.20 0.12 -2.44
N LEU A 80 -0.17 -0.07 -1.11
CA LEU A 80 -0.96 0.75 -0.19
C LEU A 80 -0.45 2.20 -0.15
N LEU A 81 0.87 2.40 -0.10
CA LEU A 81 1.45 3.75 -0.09
C LEU A 81 1.12 4.52 -1.37
N TRP A 82 1.24 3.85 -2.51
CA TRP A 82 0.84 4.39 -3.81
C TRP A 82 -0.66 4.69 -3.87
N PHE A 83 -1.50 3.75 -3.43
CA PHE A 83 -2.95 3.88 -3.44
C PHE A 83 -3.47 5.04 -2.58
N PHE A 84 -2.95 5.17 -1.35
CA PHE A 84 -3.33 6.28 -0.49
C PHE A 84 -2.74 7.60 -0.99
N GLY A 85 -1.50 7.57 -1.52
CA GLY A 85 -0.84 8.72 -2.11
C GLY A 85 -0.54 9.82 -1.08
N GLY A 86 -0.33 11.05 -1.57
CA GLY A 86 -0.11 12.21 -0.70
C GLY A 86 1.15 12.07 0.15
N ASP A 87 1.00 12.13 1.48
CA ASP A 87 2.12 12.01 2.41
C ASP A 87 2.82 10.65 2.32
N CYS A 88 2.06 9.59 1.98
CA CYS A 88 2.59 8.22 1.86
C CYS A 88 3.70 8.08 0.81
N LEU A 89 3.66 8.89 -0.24
CA LEU A 89 4.66 8.86 -1.31
C LEU A 89 6.04 9.31 -0.84
N HIS A 90 6.14 10.09 0.24
CA HIS A 90 7.43 10.51 0.80
C HIS A 90 8.19 9.34 1.44
N PHE A 91 7.52 8.23 1.75
CA PHE A 91 8.16 7.02 2.26
C PHE A 91 8.60 6.06 1.15
N MET A 92 8.31 6.38 -0.12
CA MET A 92 8.80 5.66 -1.27
C MET A 92 10.06 6.36 -1.82
N PRO A 93 11.16 5.63 -2.09
CA PRO A 93 12.31 6.18 -2.79
C PRO A 93 11.93 6.52 -4.23
N ASP A 94 12.70 7.44 -4.85
CA ASP A 94 12.47 7.89 -6.23
C ASP A 94 12.39 6.70 -7.21
N GLU A 95 13.23 5.66 -7.05
CA GLU A 95 13.21 4.46 -7.88
C GLU A 95 11.86 3.72 -7.84
N GLU A 96 11.20 3.67 -6.68
CA GLU A 96 9.86 3.08 -6.58
C GLU A 96 8.83 4.01 -7.20
N LEU A 97 8.93 5.33 -7.01
CA LEU A 97 8.03 6.29 -7.64
C LEU A 97 8.09 6.22 -9.17
N ASP A 98 9.29 6.16 -9.75
CA ASP A 98 9.50 5.96 -11.19
C ASP A 98 8.86 4.66 -11.69
N LEU A 99 9.03 3.56 -10.96
CA LEU A 99 8.44 2.26 -11.31
C LEU A 99 6.91 2.32 -11.31
N TYR A 100 6.31 2.92 -10.27
CA TYR A 100 4.86 3.03 -10.16
C TYR A 100 4.27 4.02 -11.17
N GLN A 101 4.99 5.10 -11.49
CA GLN A 101 4.60 6.01 -12.55
C GLN A 101 4.60 5.30 -13.92
N ALA A 102 5.67 4.55 -14.24
CA ALA A 102 5.74 3.76 -15.47
C ALA A 102 4.63 2.69 -15.56
N LEU A 103 4.25 2.10 -14.43
CA LEU A 103 3.12 1.16 -14.36
C LEU A 103 1.80 1.83 -14.74
N GLU A 104 1.53 3.03 -14.23
CA GLU A 104 0.32 3.76 -14.57
C GLU A 104 0.30 4.20 -16.03
N GLU A 105 1.45 4.61 -16.58
CA GLU A 105 1.58 4.92 -18.00
C GLU A 105 1.23 3.70 -18.86
N ARG A 106 1.82 2.53 -18.58
CA ARG A 106 1.49 1.29 -19.31
C ARG A 106 0.03 0.88 -19.14
N ARG A 107 -0.54 1.05 -17.94
CA ARG A 107 -1.96 0.79 -17.69
C ARG A 107 -2.83 1.66 -18.59
N PHE A 108 -2.50 2.95 -18.69
CA PHE A 108 -3.23 3.90 -19.50
C PHE A 108 -3.06 3.63 -21.01
N GLU A 109 -1.88 3.22 -21.46
CA GLU A 109 -1.64 2.79 -22.84
C GLU A 109 -2.46 1.54 -23.18
N ALA A 110 -2.42 0.52 -22.33
CA ALA A 110 -3.21 -0.70 -22.51
C ALA A 110 -4.72 -0.42 -22.52
N GLU A 111 -5.21 0.45 -21.63
CA GLU A 111 -6.61 0.89 -21.60
C GLU A 111 -7.01 1.61 -22.89
N GLN A 112 -6.16 2.48 -23.43
CA GLN A 112 -6.41 3.14 -24.72
C GLN A 112 -6.39 2.17 -25.90
N ASN A 113 -5.59 1.11 -25.83
CA ASN A 113 -5.47 0.09 -26.88
C ASN A 113 -6.46 -1.09 -26.71
N ASP A 114 -7.31 -1.06 -25.68
CA ASP A 114 -8.22 -2.17 -25.31
C ASP A 114 -7.48 -3.50 -25.04
N GLU A 115 -6.25 -3.42 -24.53
CA GLU A 115 -5.41 -4.57 -24.20
C GLU A 115 -5.58 -4.99 -22.73
N PRO A 116 -5.53 -6.31 -22.44
CA PRO A 116 -5.55 -6.78 -21.06
C PRO A 116 -4.28 -6.32 -20.33
N PHE A 117 -4.47 -5.65 -19.20
CA PHE A 117 -3.37 -5.18 -18.35
C PHE A 117 -3.37 -5.90 -17.00
N ASP A 118 -2.26 -6.57 -16.68
CA ASP A 118 -2.05 -7.19 -15.36
C ASP A 118 -1.03 -6.38 -14.56
N TRP A 119 -1.52 -5.69 -13.53
CA TRP A 119 -0.71 -4.82 -12.67
C TRP A 119 0.47 -5.55 -12.02
N ASN A 120 0.24 -6.76 -11.49
CA ASN A 120 1.30 -7.49 -10.79
C ASN A 120 2.34 -8.03 -11.77
N GLN A 121 1.90 -8.50 -12.94
CA GLN A 121 2.80 -8.97 -13.98
C GLN A 121 3.69 -7.83 -14.51
N GLU A 122 3.10 -6.70 -14.88
CA GLU A 122 3.82 -5.54 -15.38
C GLU A 122 4.77 -4.97 -14.33
N LYS A 123 4.37 -4.99 -13.06
CA LYS A 123 5.21 -4.57 -11.93
C LYS A 123 6.44 -5.44 -11.80
N GLN A 124 6.28 -6.76 -11.91
CA GLN A 124 7.42 -7.68 -11.90
C GLN A 124 8.34 -7.45 -13.11
N LEU A 125 7.78 -7.21 -14.30
CA LEU A 125 8.56 -6.92 -15.50
C LEU A 125 9.38 -5.63 -15.38
N LEU A 126 8.81 -4.57 -14.77
CA LEU A 126 9.50 -3.31 -14.51
C LEU A 126 10.50 -3.39 -13.35
N ALA A 127 10.21 -4.22 -12.33
CA ALA A 127 11.09 -4.42 -11.18
C ALA A 127 12.31 -5.30 -11.50
N MET A 128 12.25 -6.08 -12.59
CA MET A 128 13.41 -6.83 -13.08
C MET A 128 14.34 -5.86 -13.81
N PRO A 129 15.53 -5.55 -13.28
CA PRO A 129 16.53 -4.80 -14.04
C PRO A 129 16.87 -5.61 -15.29
N ASP A 130 17.01 -4.92 -16.42
CA ASP A 130 17.30 -5.47 -17.74
C ASP A 130 18.57 -6.35 -17.75
N ASP A 131 18.46 -7.61 -17.31
CA ASP A 131 19.46 -8.67 -17.46
C ASP A 131 18.99 -9.68 -18.52
N GLN A 132 18.23 -9.22 -19.53
CA GLN A 132 17.99 -9.98 -20.77
C GLN A 132 18.64 -9.36 -22.01
N SER A 133 19.46 -8.33 -21.83
CA SER A 133 20.30 -7.75 -22.89
C SER A 133 21.78 -8.16 -22.78
N LYS A 134 22.10 -9.43 -22.47
CA LYS A 134 23.45 -9.98 -22.73
C LYS A 134 23.41 -11.44 -23.22
N HIS A 135 23.38 -11.55 -24.54
CA HIS A 135 24.11 -12.50 -25.41
C HIS A 135 24.06 -14.01 -25.14
#